data_AF-A0A7H4LTQ1-F1
#
_entry.id   AF-A0A7H4LTQ1-F1
#
_cell.length_a   1.000
_cell.length_b   1.000
_cell.length_c   1.000
_cell.angle_alpha   90.00
_cell.angle_beta   90.00
_cell.angle_gamma   90.00
#
_symmetry.space_group_name_H-M   'P 1'
#
loop_
_entity.id
_entity.type
_entity.pdbx_description
1 polymer ?
#
loop_
_entity_poly.entity_id
_entity_poly.type
_entity_poly.pdbx_seq_one_letter_code
_entity_poly.pdbx_strand_id
1 'polypeptide(L)'
;MVRAPVITGFSQGLIKPGKLPGVIANPASFATGHQWAYLPDVAETIAALLARREELEPFARFHMQGHWDADGSEMVSAIQRTAARYGGMAKIQSFPWWLMYLAAPFNATLRELLEMRYLWRQPVRLDNTKLVIF
;
A
#
# COMPACT_ATOMS: atom_id res chain seq x y z
N MET A 1 18.14 21.14 -1.34
CA MET A 1 17.78 19.96 -2.16
C MET A 1 17.95 18.72 -1.29
N VAL A 2 16.92 18.37 -0.51
CA VAL A 2 16.95 17.23 0.43
C VAL A 2 16.31 16.04 -0.27
N ARG A 3 17.12 15.12 -0.80
CA ARG A 3 16.65 13.78 -1.17
C ARG A 3 16.46 12.99 0.12
N ALA A 4 15.26 13.04 0.69
CA ALA A 4 14.87 12.03 1.66
C ALA A 4 14.68 10.71 0.90
N PRO A 5 15.36 9.62 1.27
CA PRO A 5 15.04 8.32 0.71
C PRO A 5 13.63 7.97 1.18
N VAL A 6 12.69 7.93 0.24
CA VAL A 6 11.36 7.41 0.48
C VAL A 6 11.50 5.90 0.66
N ILE A 7 11.81 5.47 1.88
CA ILE A 7 11.83 4.06 2.27
C ILE A 7 10.47 3.78 2.89
N THR A 8 9.52 3.34 2.06
CA THR A 8 8.24 2.84 2.56
C THR A 8 8.49 1.48 3.19
N GLY A 9 8.25 1.32 4.51
CA GLY A 9 8.39 0.02 5.19
C GLY A 9 7.57 -1.13 4.55
N PHE A 10 6.57 -0.78 3.75
CA PHE A 10 5.76 -1.69 2.95
C PHE A 10 6.57 -2.48 1.91
N SER A 11 7.60 -1.88 1.29
CA SER A 11 8.40 -2.57 0.27
C SER A 11 9.28 -3.68 0.86
N GLN A 12 9.75 -3.51 2.10
CA GLN A 12 10.56 -4.50 2.84
C GLN A 12 9.73 -5.71 3.27
N GLY A 13 8.43 -5.52 3.52
CA GLY A 13 7.52 -6.62 3.87
C GLY A 13 7.17 -7.53 2.68
N LEU A 14 7.17 -6.99 1.46
CA LEU A 14 6.77 -7.72 0.25
C LEU A 14 7.94 -8.30 -0.55
N ILE A 15 9.11 -7.64 -0.56
CA ILE A 15 10.24 -8.02 -1.42
C ILE A 15 11.55 -7.88 -0.63
N LYS A 16 12.35 -8.95 -0.57
CA LYS A 16 13.71 -8.89 -0.03
C LYS A 16 14.60 -8.06 -0.96
N PRO A 17 15.29 -7.02 -0.47
CA PRO A 17 16.18 -6.19 -1.30
C PRO A 17 17.27 -7.02 -1.99
N GLY A 18 17.54 -6.72 -3.27
CA GLY A 18 18.66 -7.31 -4.02
C GLY A 18 18.43 -8.73 -4.54
N LYS A 19 17.26 -9.34 -4.34
CA LYS A 19 16.89 -10.63 -4.93
C LYS A 19 15.52 -10.56 -5.58
N LEU A 20 15.37 -11.22 -6.72
CA LEU A 20 14.05 -11.42 -7.32
C LEU A 20 13.20 -12.29 -6.36
N PRO A 21 11.97 -11.89 -6.03
CA PRO A 21 11.14 -12.63 -5.10
C PRO A 21 10.72 -13.96 -5.73
N GLY A 22 10.98 -15.08 -5.05
CA GLY A 22 10.47 -16.40 -5.45
C GLY A 22 9.00 -16.60 -5.06
N VAL A 23 8.54 -15.89 -4.02
CA VAL A 23 7.15 -15.90 -3.55
C VAL A 23 6.73 -14.47 -3.25
N ILE A 24 5.54 -14.09 -3.74
CA ILE A 24 4.86 -12.83 -3.44
C ILE A 24 3.68 -13.18 -2.55
N ALA A 25 3.73 -12.79 -1.28
CA ALA A 25 2.64 -13.04 -0.35
C ALA A 25 1.58 -11.94 -0.46
N ASN A 26 0.34 -12.30 -0.78
CA ASN A 26 -0.78 -11.36 -0.85
C ASN A 26 -1.49 -11.30 0.52
N PRO A 27 -1.42 -10.18 1.26
CA PRO A 27 -2.14 -10.00 2.52
C PRO A 27 -3.65 -9.76 2.33
N ALA A 28 -4.06 -9.28 1.15
CA ALA A 28 -5.47 -9.10 0.81
C ALA A 28 -6.18 -10.46 0.68
N SER A 29 -7.45 -10.51 1.07
CA SER A 29 -8.31 -11.62 0.61
C SER A 29 -8.65 -11.40 -0.86
N PHE A 30 -8.70 -12.48 -1.65
CA PHE A 30 -9.19 -12.42 -3.03
C PHE A 30 -10.56 -11.73 -3.07
N ALA A 31 -10.71 -10.74 -3.96
CA ALA A 31 -11.91 -9.91 -4.14
C ALA A 31 -12.14 -8.77 -3.12
N THR A 32 -11.14 -8.41 -2.31
CA THR A 32 -11.18 -7.14 -1.56
C THR A 32 -10.48 -6.05 -2.34
N GLY A 33 -11.21 -5.01 -2.74
CA GLY A 33 -10.64 -3.88 -3.46
C GLY A 33 -9.71 -3.02 -2.57
N HIS A 34 -8.57 -2.62 -3.10
CA HIS A 34 -7.56 -1.83 -2.40
C HIS A 34 -7.25 -0.56 -3.16
N GLN A 35 -7.02 0.50 -2.40
CA GLN A 35 -6.54 1.75 -2.96
C GLN A 35 -5.04 1.88 -2.69
N TRP A 36 -4.29 2.11 -3.76
CA TRP A 36 -2.85 2.32 -3.73
C TRP A 36 -2.55 3.77 -4.08
N ALA A 37 -1.58 4.38 -3.42
CA ALA A 37 -1.08 5.69 -3.82
C ALA A 37 0.43 5.61 -3.94
N TYR A 38 0.97 6.21 -5.00
CA TYR A 38 2.40 6.33 -5.14
C TYR A 38 2.89 7.44 -4.20
N LEU A 39 3.78 7.08 -3.28
CA LEU A 39 4.16 7.96 -2.18
C LEU A 39 4.81 9.29 -2.65
N PRO A 40 5.62 9.33 -3.72
CA PRO A 40 6.07 10.59 -4.29
C PRO A 40 4.93 11.50 -4.77
N ASP A 41 3.90 10.95 -5.43
CA ASP A 41 2.75 11.73 -5.89
C ASP A 41 1.92 12.27 -4.70
N VAL A 42 1.81 11.50 -3.62
CA VAL A 42 1.20 11.97 -2.37
C VAL A 42 2.00 13.15 -1.80
N ALA A 43 3.33 13.05 -1.79
CA ALA A 43 4.19 14.12 -1.29
C ALA A 43 4.09 15.39 -2.15
N GLU A 44 4.05 15.24 -3.48
CA GLU A 44 3.85 16.35 -4.41
C GLU A 44 2.48 17.02 -4.20
N THR A 45 1.42 16.22 -4.01
CA THR A 45 0.08 16.70 -3.70
C THR A 45 0.06 17.52 -2.40
N ILE A 46 0.71 17.01 -1.33
CA ILE A 46 0.81 17.73 -0.06
C ILE A 46 1.59 19.04 -0.25
N ALA A 47 2.69 19.03 -1.00
CA ALA A 47 3.46 20.24 -1.29
C ALA A 47 2.64 21.28 -2.06
N ALA A 48 1.86 20.86 -3.06
CA ALA A 48 0.97 21.73 -3.82
C ALA A 48 -0.13 22.34 -2.94
N LEU A 49 -0.75 21.56 -2.05
CA LEU A 49 -1.74 22.06 -1.10
C LEU A 49 -1.13 23.09 -0.12
N LEU A 50 0.07 22.81 0.39
CA LEU A 50 0.77 23.74 1.30
C LEU A 50 1.16 25.06 0.62
N ALA A 51 1.44 25.04 -0.69
CA ALA A 51 1.71 26.25 -1.46
C ALA A 51 0.49 27.18 -1.55
N ARG A 52 -0.73 26.62 -1.52
CA ARG A 52 -2.01 27.34 -1.56
C ARG A 52 -2.71 27.37 -0.19
N ARG A 53 -1.96 27.27 0.90
CA ARG A 53 -2.51 27.13 2.27
C ARG A 53 -3.50 28.24 2.67
N GLU A 54 -3.36 29.44 2.10
CA GLU A 54 -4.20 30.60 2.43
C GLU A 54 -5.59 30.53 1.78
N GLU A 55 -5.73 29.69 0.76
CA GLU A 55 -7.00 29.37 0.10
C GLU A 55 -7.71 28.16 0.76
N LEU A 56 -7.10 27.55 1.79
CA LEU A 56 -7.63 26.37 2.47
C LEU A 56 -8.52 26.74 3.65
N GLU A 57 -9.58 25.94 3.85
CA GLU A 57 -10.34 25.96 5.09
C GLU A 57 -9.45 25.51 6.28
N PRO A 58 -9.67 26.03 7.50
CA PRO A 58 -8.88 25.68 8.70
C PRO A 58 -8.78 24.18 9.00
N PHE A 59 -9.74 23.37 8.53
CA PHE A 59 -9.75 21.91 8.66
C PHE A 59 -10.06 21.23 7.32
N ALA A 60 -9.42 21.69 6.24
CA ALA A 60 -9.63 21.11 4.92
C ALA A 60 -9.17 19.65 4.84
N ARG A 61 -10.10 18.75 4.53
CA ARG A 61 -9.84 17.32 4.26
C ARG A 61 -9.74 17.08 2.76
N PHE A 62 -8.59 16.58 2.31
CA PHE A 62 -8.40 16.08 0.96
C PHE A 62 -8.09 14.59 1.03
N HIS A 63 -8.65 13.83 0.11
CA HIS A 63 -8.22 12.46 -0.11
C HIS A 63 -7.65 12.34 -1.52
N MET A 64 -6.67 11.48 -1.71
CA MET A 64 -6.07 11.20 -3.01
C MET A 64 -6.58 9.84 -3.48
N GLN A 65 -7.17 9.75 -4.67
CA GLN A 65 -7.71 8.47 -5.18
C GLN A 65 -6.61 7.46 -5.51
N GLY A 66 -5.46 7.93 -6.01
CA GLY A 66 -4.38 7.07 -6.47
C GLY A 66 -4.84 6.04 -7.52
N HIS A 67 -4.39 4.79 -7.37
CA HIS A 67 -4.74 3.63 -8.18
C HIS A 67 -5.74 2.73 -7.45
N TRP A 68 -6.86 2.41 -8.10
CA TRP A 68 -7.87 1.50 -7.56
C TRP A 68 -7.66 0.08 -8.10
N ASP A 69 -7.32 -0.84 -7.21
CA ASP A 69 -7.18 -2.27 -7.47
C ASP A 69 -8.47 -2.97 -7.03
N ALA A 70 -9.38 -3.24 -7.97
CA ALA A 70 -10.75 -3.64 -7.65
C ALA A 70 -10.87 -5.02 -6.97
N ASP A 71 -9.93 -5.93 -7.23
CA ASP A 71 -9.96 -7.30 -6.73
C ASP A 71 -8.80 -7.64 -5.78
N GLY A 72 -7.88 -6.69 -5.56
CA GLY A 72 -6.71 -6.84 -4.71
C GLY A 72 -5.60 -7.69 -5.33
N SER A 73 -5.69 -7.97 -6.64
CA SER A 73 -4.77 -8.83 -7.38
C SER A 73 -3.86 -8.03 -8.33
N GLU A 74 -4.21 -6.80 -8.69
CA GLU A 74 -3.47 -6.06 -9.70
C GLU A 74 -2.05 -5.73 -9.26
N MET A 75 -1.85 -5.36 -7.99
CA MET A 75 -0.53 -5.03 -7.46
C MET A 75 0.41 -6.24 -7.47
N VAL A 76 -0.04 -7.37 -6.92
CA VAL A 76 0.77 -8.61 -6.88
C VAL A 76 1.03 -9.17 -8.27
N SER A 77 0.05 -9.04 -9.18
CA SER A 77 0.21 -9.41 -10.59
C SER A 77 1.22 -8.50 -11.30
N ALA A 78 1.22 -7.19 -11.02
CA ALA A 78 2.20 -6.25 -11.57
C ALA A 78 3.63 -6.57 -11.09
N ILE A 79 3.79 -6.91 -9.81
CA ILE A 79 5.08 -7.37 -9.26
C ILE A 79 5.53 -8.65 -9.96
N GLN A 80 4.63 -9.64 -10.11
CA GLN A 80 4.94 -10.90 -10.78
C GLN A 80 5.38 -10.67 -12.24
N ARG A 81 4.63 -9.88 -13.01
CA ARG A 81 4.98 -9.55 -14.40
C ARG A 81 6.33 -8.85 -14.49
N THR A 82 6.61 -7.93 -13.57
CA THR A 82 7.89 -7.21 -13.54
C THR A 82 9.03 -8.16 -13.19
N ALA A 83 8.88 -9.01 -12.18
CA ALA A 83 9.89 -10.01 -11.82
C ALA A 83 10.18 -10.97 -12.98
N ALA A 84 9.15 -11.41 -13.71
CA ALA A 84 9.29 -12.26 -14.89
C ALA A 84 10.11 -11.61 -16.01
N ARG A 85 9.95 -10.29 -16.24
CA ARG A 85 10.76 -9.54 -17.22
C ARG A 85 12.25 -9.53 -16.88
N TYR A 86 12.60 -9.65 -15.60
CA TYR A 86 13.98 -9.75 -15.13
C TYR A 86 14.46 -11.19 -14.91
N GLY A 87 13.71 -12.20 -15.40
CA GLY A 87 14.09 -13.62 -15.32
C GLY A 87 13.69 -14.33 -14.02
N GLY A 88 12.86 -13.70 -13.18
CA GLY A 88 12.37 -14.28 -11.92
C GLY A 88 11.10 -15.09 -12.10
N MET A 89 10.99 -16.24 -11.43
CA MET A 89 9.74 -17.02 -11.33
C MET A 89 9.10 -16.81 -9.96
N ALA A 90 8.31 -15.74 -9.82
CA ALA A 90 7.61 -15.43 -8.59
C ALA A 90 6.23 -16.12 -8.54
N LYS A 91 5.95 -16.89 -7.49
CA LYS A 91 4.62 -17.47 -7.23
C LYS A 91 3.82 -16.56 -6.31
N ILE A 92 2.56 -16.28 -6.67
CA ILE A 92 1.64 -15.56 -5.78
C ILE A 92 1.06 -16.58 -4.79
N GLN A 93 1.13 -16.27 -3.50
CA GLN A 93 0.55 -17.10 -2.43
C GLN A 93 -0.24 -16.23 -1.46
N SER A 94 -1.28 -16.79 -0.85
CA SER A 94 -2.00 -16.11 0.23
C SER A 94 -1.10 -15.95 1.45
N PHE A 95 -1.10 -14.77 2.07
CA PHE A 95 -0.34 -14.53 3.29
C PHE A 95 -0.87 -15.45 4.42
N PRO A 96 0.01 -16.18 5.14
CA PRO A 96 -0.42 -17.18 6.13
C PRO A 96 -0.87 -16.51 7.43
N TRP A 97 -2.05 -15.89 7.41
CA TRP A 97 -2.64 -15.20 8.58
C TRP A 97 -2.72 -16.08 9.83
N TRP A 98 -2.90 -17.40 9.67
CA TRP A 98 -2.92 -18.37 10.78
C TRP A 98 -1.61 -18.36 11.59
N LEU A 99 -0.48 -18.16 10.92
CA LEU A 99 0.83 -18.09 11.58
C LEU A 99 0.92 -16.82 12.44
N MET A 100 0.34 -15.71 11.98
CA MET A 100 0.27 -14.48 12.76
C MET A 100 -0.61 -14.65 14.00
N TYR A 101 -1.75 -15.36 13.89
CA TYR A 101 -2.60 -15.67 15.06
C TYR A 101 -1.86 -16.49 16.13
N LEU A 102 -1.03 -17.45 15.73
CA LEU A 102 -0.23 -18.24 16.66
C LEU A 102 0.92 -17.45 17.29
N ALA A 103 1.50 -16.50 16.54
CA ALA A 103 2.64 -15.71 17.00
C ALA A 103 2.24 -14.44 17.79
N ALA A 104 1.01 -13.94 17.62
CA ALA A 104 0.48 -12.77 18.31
C ALA A 104 0.52 -12.78 19.84
N PRO A 105 0.25 -13.89 20.56
CA PRO A 105 0.37 -13.89 22.03
C PRO A 105 1.81 -13.70 22.51
N PHE A 106 2.81 -13.92 21.65
CA PHE A 106 4.23 -13.82 22.00
C PHE A 106 4.86 -12.48 21.58
N ASN A 107 4.18 -11.65 20.77
CA ASN A 107 4.73 -10.40 20.26
C ASN A 107 3.65 -9.33 20.04
N ALA A 108 3.77 -8.20 20.74
CA ALA A 108 2.83 -7.08 20.65
C ALA A 108 2.74 -6.47 19.24
N THR A 109 3.86 -6.35 18.50
CA THR A 109 3.87 -5.84 17.13
C THR A 109 3.05 -6.73 16.18
N LEU A 110 3.10 -8.06 16.37
CA LEU A 110 2.31 -9.00 15.55
C LEU A 110 0.81 -8.91 15.88
N ARG A 111 0.47 -8.64 17.14
CA ARG A 111 -0.91 -8.39 17.56
C ARG A 111 -1.47 -7.10 16.93
N GLU A 112 -0.71 -6.01 16.95
CA GLU A 112 -1.10 -4.76 16.26
C GLU A 112 -1.25 -4.95 14.75
N LEU A 113 -0.36 -5.75 14.14
CA LEU A 113 -0.46 -6.11 12.72
C LEU A 113 -1.74 -6.91 12.41
N LEU A 114 -2.18 -7.77 13.33
CA LEU A 114 -3.47 -8.46 13.22
C LEU A 114 -4.66 -7.53 13.40
N GLU A 115 -4.57 -6.51 14.25
CA GLU A 115 -5.61 -5.48 14.35
C GLU A 115 -5.75 -4.74 13.02
N MET A 116 -4.63 -4.38 12.37
CA MET A 116 -4.60 -3.75 11.04
C MET A 116 -5.12 -4.65 9.91
N ARG A 117 -5.44 -5.93 10.17
CA ARG A 117 -6.03 -6.84 9.17
C ARG A 117 -7.36 -6.32 8.62
N TYR A 118 -8.10 -5.48 9.35
CA TYR A 118 -9.37 -4.94 8.85
C TYR A 118 -9.20 -4.15 7.54
N LEU A 119 -8.06 -3.46 7.37
CA LEU A 119 -7.72 -2.72 6.15
C LEU A 119 -7.62 -3.62 4.92
N TRP A 120 -7.36 -4.91 5.13
CA TRP A 120 -7.22 -5.92 4.08
C TRP A 120 -8.48 -6.76 3.86
N ARG A 121 -9.55 -6.50 4.64
CA ARG A 121 -10.84 -7.22 4.58
C ARG A 121 -11.99 -6.35 4.06
N GLN A 122 -11.85 -5.03 4.09
CA GLN A 122 -12.89 -4.10 3.66
C GLN A 122 -12.37 -3.18 2.56
N PRO A 123 -13.16 -2.95 1.49
CA PRO A 123 -12.78 -2.01 0.45
C PRO A 123 -12.86 -0.58 1.01
N VAL A 124 -11.70 0.06 1.17
CA VAL A 124 -11.60 1.48 1.52
C VAL A 124 -11.31 2.25 0.25
N ARG A 125 -12.35 2.85 -0.33
CA ARG A 125 -12.24 3.77 -1.46
C ARG A 125 -12.36 5.20 -0.95
N LEU A 126 -11.32 5.99 -1.16
CA LEU A 126 -11.30 7.39 -0.78
C LEU A 126 -11.80 8.25 -1.95
N ASP A 127 -12.76 9.12 -1.65
CA ASP A 127 -13.30 10.08 -2.62
C ASP A 127 -12.35 11.28 -2.79
N ASN A 128 -11.86 11.47 -4.02
CA ASN A 128 -10.90 12.49 -4.44
C ASN A 128 -11.56 13.74 -5.04
N THR A 129 -12.89 13.79 -5.08
CA THR A 129 -13.64 14.87 -5.73
C THR A 129 -13.22 16.26 -5.23
N LYS A 130 -12.98 16.42 -3.92
CA LYS A 130 -12.53 17.69 -3.33
C LYS A 130 -11.11 18.09 -3.74
N LEU A 131 -10.23 17.14 -4.07
CA LEU A 131 -8.87 17.45 -4.53
C LEU A 131 -8.82 17.82 -6.01
N VAL A 132 -9.68 17.21 -6.85
CA VAL A 132 -9.70 17.46 -8.30
C VAL A 132 -10.32 18.82 -8.64
N ILE A 133 -11.26 19.29 -7.81
CA ILE A 133 -11.99 20.54 -8.05
C ILE A 133 -11.24 21.77 -7.48
N PHE A 134 -10.26 21.56 -6.61
CA PHE A 134 -9.50 22.62 -5.92
C PHE A 134 -8.28 23.09 -6.72
#